data_AF-A0A3F2UGP3-F1
#
_entry.id   AF-A0A3F2UGP3-F1
#
_cell.length_a   1.000
_cell.length_b   1.000
_cell.length_c   1.000
_cell.angle_alpha   90.00
_cell.angle_beta   90.00
_cell.angle_gamma   90.00
#
_symmetry.space_group_name_H-M   'P 1'
#
loop_
_entity.id
_entity.type
_entity.pdbx_description
1 polymer ?
#
loop_
_entity_poly.entity_id
_entity_poly.type
_entity_poly.pdbx_seq_one_letter_code
_entity_poly.pdbx_strand_id
1 'polypeptide(L)' 'MNRDPRIDALAASDLSSAAILAALIGMLGAKGTLSDREVREMYEQALFLLETHQGGEPEVQPIYEAAREIIEAQLR' A
#
# COMPACT_ATOMS: atom_id res chain seq x y z
N MET A 1 12.93 -19.16 -16.85
CA MET A 1 12.56 -17.75 -17.05
C MET A 1 13.65 -16.89 -16.42
N ASN A 2 14.32 -16.04 -17.19
CA ASN A 2 15.30 -15.10 -16.64
C ASN A 2 14.52 -13.89 -16.09
N ARG A 3 14.57 -13.64 -14.77
CA ARG A 3 13.88 -12.48 -14.17
C ARG A 3 14.55 -11.21 -14.67
N ASP A 4 13.73 -10.23 -15.07
CA ASP A 4 14.26 -8.92 -15.48
C ASP A 4 14.73 -8.18 -14.22
N PRO A 5 16.04 -7.85 -14.10
CA PRO A 5 16.58 -7.22 -12.90
C PRO A 5 15.95 -5.85 -12.59
N ARG A 6 15.32 -5.20 -13.56
CA ARG A 6 14.56 -3.95 -13.34
C ARG A 6 13.26 -4.22 -12.57
N ILE A 7 12.59 -5.33 -12.86
CA ILE A 7 11.38 -5.75 -12.15
C ILE A 7 11.73 -6.14 -10.72
N ASP A 8 12.84 -6.84 -10.51
CA ASP A 8 13.32 -7.19 -9.16
C ASP A 8 13.69 -5.94 -8.34
N ALA A 9 14.32 -4.94 -8.97
CA ALA A 9 14.66 -3.67 -8.31
C ALA A 9 13.42 -2.85 -7.93
N LEU A 10 12.41 -2.79 -8.81
CA LEU A 10 11.13 -2.14 -8.51
C LEU A 10 10.40 -2.85 -7.36
N ALA A 11 10.28 -4.19 -7.44
CA ALA A 11 9.64 -4.97 -6.38
C ALA A 11 10.36 -4.84 -5.03
N ALA A 12 11.70 -4.78 -5.02
CA ALA A 12 12.47 -4.55 -3.81
C ALA A 12 12.25 -3.15 -3.23
N SER A 13 12.20 -2.12 -4.09
CA SER A 13 11.90 -0.74 -3.69
C SER A 13 10.49 -0.61 -3.09
N ASP A 14 9.50 -1.23 -3.73
CA ASP A 14 8.10 -1.22 -3.29
C ASP A 14 7.96 -1.94 -1.94
N LEU A 15 8.54 -3.15 -1.82
CA LEU A 15 8.50 -3.91 -0.57
C LEU A 15 9.20 -3.17 0.57
N SER A 16 10.37 -2.55 0.30
CA SER A 16 11.08 -1.75 1.29
C SER A 16 10.25 -0.55 1.75
N SER A 17 9.61 0.17 0.81
CA SER A 17 8.80 1.35 1.12
C SER A 17 7.55 0.97 1.93
N ALA A 18 6.87 -0.11 1.55
CA ALA A 18 5.72 -0.63 2.28
C ALA A 18 6.08 -1.06 3.70
N ALA A 19 7.20 -1.76 3.88
CA ALA A 19 7.67 -2.20 5.19
C ALA A 19 8.02 -1.02 6.11
N ILE A 20 8.69 0.01 5.58
CA ILE A 20 9.01 1.24 6.33
C ILE A 20 7.73 1.99 6.72
N LEU A 21 6.76 2.12 5.80
CA LEU A 21 5.51 2.80 6.08
C LEU A 21 4.69 2.08 7.15
N ALA A 22 4.58 0.75 7.06
CA ALA A 22 3.90 -0.06 8.08
C ALA A 22 4.56 0.07 9.46
N ALA A 23 5.90 0.03 9.52
CA ALA A 23 6.64 0.25 10.76
C ALA A 23 6.42 1.65 11.33
N LEU A 24 6.38 2.68 10.47
CA LEU A 24 6.10 4.06 10.88
C LEU A 24 4.69 4.18 11.48
N ILE A 25 3.66 3.65 10.81
CA ILE A 25 2.28 3.67 11.30
C ILE A 25 2.20 2.96 12.66
N GLY A 26 2.81 1.78 12.79
CA GLY A 26 2.88 1.05 14.06
C GLY A 26 3.58 1.85 15.17
N MET A 27 4.68 2.54 14.86
CA MET A 27 5.38 3.41 15.82
C MET A 27 4.53 4.62 16.24
N LEU A 28 3.79 5.24 15.32
CA LEU A 28 2.90 6.36 15.61
C LEU A 28 1.73 5.93 16.51
N GLY A 29 1.16 4.75 16.24
CA GLY A 29 0.14 4.14 17.10
C GLY A 29 0.68 3.82 18.50
N ALA A 30 1.84 3.18 18.59
CA ALA A 30 2.48 2.86 19.88
C ALA A 30 2.84 4.11 20.72
N LYS A 31 3.12 5.24 20.05
CA LYS A 31 3.36 6.54 20.69
C LYS A 31 2.06 7.29 21.05
N GLY A 32 0.89 6.75 20.70
CA GLY A 32 -0.40 7.40 20.88
C GLY A 32 -0.60 8.65 20.01
N THR A 33 0.21 8.81 18.97
CA THR A 33 0.10 9.93 18.01
C THR A 33 -1.06 9.71 17.05
N LEU A 34 -1.36 8.45 16.74
CA LEU A 34 -2.56 8.03 16.03
C LEU A 34 -3.32 7.05 16.91
N SER A 35 -4.62 7.24 17.02
CA SER A 35 -5.55 6.24 17.55
C SER A 35 -5.79 5.13 16.52
N ASP A 36 -6.26 3.97 16.97
CA ASP A 36 -6.62 2.85 16.08
C ASP A 36 -7.66 3.27 15.02
N ARG A 37 -8.57 4.18 15.40
CA ARG A 37 -9.54 4.78 14.47
C ARG A 37 -8.84 5.60 13.39
N GLU A 38 -7.90 6.45 13.75
CA GLU A 38 -7.16 7.28 12.78
C GLU A 38 -6.28 6.43 11.86
N VAL A 39 -5.67 5.37 12.38
CA VAL A 39 -4.94 4.38 11.56
C VAL A 39 -5.88 3.70 10.56
N ARG A 40 -7.08 3.29 11.01
CA ARG A 40 -8.09 2.70 10.13
C ARG A 40 -8.55 3.69 9.06
N GLU A 41 -8.87 4.92 9.45
CA GLU A 41 -9.29 6.00 8.53
C GLU A 41 -8.22 6.27 7.46
N MET A 42 -6.93 6.22 7.81
CA MET A 42 -5.85 6.37 6.82
C MET A 42 -5.91 5.29 5.73
N TYR A 43 -6.10 4.03 6.09
CA TYR A 43 -6.21 2.95 5.10
C TYR A 43 -7.50 3.05 4.27
N GLU A 44 -8.61 3.45 4.88
CA GLU A 44 -9.86 3.70 4.16
C GLU A 44 -9.73 4.86 3.15
N GLN A 45 -9.04 5.95 3.52
CA GLN A 45 -8.73 7.05 2.61
C GLN A 45 -7.78 6.63 1.49
N ALA A 46 -6.77 5.80 1.79
CA ALA A 46 -5.88 5.27 0.76
C ALA A 46 -6.64 4.43 -0.27
N LEU A 47 -7.59 3.60 0.18
CA LEU A 47 -8.46 2.82 -0.71
C LEU A 47 -9.35 3.72 -1.58
N PHE A 48 -9.99 4.72 -0.97
CA PHE A 48 -10.81 5.70 -1.70
C PHE A 48 -10.01 6.43 -2.79
N LEU A 49 -8.80 6.87 -2.46
CA LEU A 49 -7.93 7.53 -3.44
C LEU A 49 -7.53 6.57 -4.57
N LEU A 50 -7.21 5.32 -4.25
CA LEU A 50 -6.85 4.31 -5.23
C LEU A 50 -8.00 4.06 -6.23
N GLU A 51 -9.23 3.93 -5.73
CA GLU A 51 -10.43 3.75 -6.54
C GLU A 51 -10.75 5.00 -7.39
N THR A 52 -10.56 6.19 -6.81
CA THR A 52 -10.85 7.47 -7.49
C THR A 52 -9.85 7.76 -8.62
N HIS A 53 -8.60 7.34 -8.47
CA HIS A 53 -7.52 7.59 -9.44
C HIS A 53 -7.27 6.41 -10.38
N GLN A 54 -8.06 5.34 -10.28
CA GLN A 54 -7.97 4.20 -11.17
C GLN A 54 -8.29 4.63 -12.61
N GLY A 55 -7.23 4.85 -13.40
CA GLY A 55 -7.34 5.13 -14.82
C GLY A 55 -7.96 3.94 -15.56
N GLY A 56 -8.67 4.20 -16.66
CA GLY A 56 -9.31 3.15 -17.47
C GLY A 56 -8.36 2.33 -18.35
N GLU A 57 -7.05 2.39 -18.07
CA GLU A 57 -6.00 1.72 -18.85
C GLU A 57 -5.89 0.24 -18.44
N PRO A 58 -6.21 -0.72 -19.31
CA PRO A 58 -6.21 -2.15 -18.94
C PRO A 58 -4.84 -2.69 -18.52
N GLU A 59 -3.76 -2.06 -18.99
CA GLU A 59 -2.38 -2.48 -18.76
C GLU A 59 -1.92 -2.25 -17.31
N VAL A 60 -2.48 -1.24 -16.64
CA VAL A 60 -2.15 -0.90 -15.24
C VAL A 60 -3.13 -1.50 -14.24
N GLN A 61 -4.25 -2.07 -14.70
CA GLN A 61 -5.28 -2.68 -13.87
C GLN A 61 -4.74 -3.67 -12.82
N PRO A 62 -3.81 -4.60 -13.14
CA PRO A 62 -3.27 -5.53 -12.15
C PRO A 62 -2.50 -4.85 -11.02
N ILE A 63 -1.94 -3.66 -11.26
CA ILE A 63 -1.20 -2.88 -10.26
C ILE A 63 -2.19 -2.28 -9.24
N TYR A 64 -3.31 -1.74 -9.71
CA TYR A 64 -4.39 -1.23 -8.85
C TYR A 64 -5.01 -2.35 -8.00
N GLU A 65 -5.21 -3.53 -8.58
CA GLU A 65 -5.71 -4.71 -7.86
C GLU A 65 -4.75 -5.16 -6.76
N ALA A 66 -3.44 -5.27 -7.08
CA ALA A 66 -2.43 -5.62 -6.09
C ALA A 66 -2.34 -4.59 -4.95
N ALA A 67 -2.38 -3.29 -5.28
CA ALA A 67 -2.37 -2.23 -4.28
C ALA A 67 -3.61 -2.29 -3.36
N ARG A 68 -4.77 -2.57 -3.94
CA ARG A 68 -6.03 -2.74 -3.21
C ARG A 68 -5.96 -3.92 -2.22
N GLU A 69 -5.48 -5.08 -2.66
CA GLU A 69 -5.35 -6.26 -1.79
C GLU A 69 -4.45 -5.99 -0.57
N ILE A 70 -3.35 -5.27 -0.77
CA ILE A 70 -2.42 -4.89 0.31
C ILE A 70 -3.10 -3.98 1.33
N ILE A 71 -3.85 -2.97 0.87
CA ILE A 71 -4.56 -2.02 1.76
C ILE A 71 -5.68 -2.75 2.52
N GLU A 72 -6.47 -3.57 1.83
CA GLU A 72 -7.55 -4.35 2.46
C GLU A 72 -7.03 -5.32 3.53
N ALA A 73 -5.84 -5.89 3.34
CA ALA A 73 -5.21 -6.76 4.33
C ALA A 73 -4.89 -6.04 5.65
N GLN A 74 -4.66 -4.72 5.64
CA GLN A 74 -4.43 -3.93 6.86
C GLN A 74 -5.73 -3.56 7.59
N LEU A 75 -6.89 -3.71 6.94
CA LEU A 75 -8.21 -3.38 7.48
C LEU A 75 -8.93 -4.58 8.12
N ARG A 76 -8.39 -5.79 7.95
CA ARG A 76 -8.88 -7.06 8.50
C ARG A 76 -8.26 -7.33 9.87
#